data_AF-A0A954G938-F1
#
_entry.id   AF-A0A954G938-F1
#
_cell.length_a   1.000
_cell.length_b   1.000
_cell.length_c   1.000
_cell.angle_alpha   90.00
_cell.angle_beta   90.00
_cell.angle_gamma   90.00
#
_symmetry.space_group_name_H-M   'P 1'
#
loop_
_entity.id
_entity.type
_entity.pdbx_description
1 polymer ?
#
loop_
_entity_poly.entity_id
_entity_poly.type
_entity_poly.pdbx_seq_one_letter_code
_entity_poly.pdbx_strand_id
1 'polypeptide(L)'
;GVADDKAVYAYVPDIIKYYLGEEAILPNVPTYLCSDPKQREHVLANLDKLVVKPTNESGGYGILMGPQASQEEREKTAAAIHSNPREWIAQPMLKLSTVPTLIGDELEPRHVDLRPFVLCGKEIYVMPGGLTRVALRKGSMVVNSSQGGGSKDTWILRNGQSHPEMNHASAALESF
;
A
#
# COMPACT_ATOMS: atom_id res chain seq x y z
N GLY A 1 -8.38 11.07 6.52
CA GLY A 1 -8.90 11.18 7.90
C GLY A 1 -7.75 11.04 8.87
N VAL A 2 -8.01 11.03 10.19
CA VAL A 2 -6.93 10.90 11.20
C VAL A 2 -6.40 9.45 11.26
N ALA A 3 -7.29 8.46 11.15
CA ALA A 3 -6.93 7.05 11.28
C ALA A 3 -6.11 6.49 10.09
N ASP A 4 -6.22 7.11 8.92
CA ASP A 4 -5.51 6.78 7.68
C ASP A 4 -4.28 7.67 7.44
N ASP A 5 -3.91 8.50 8.42
CA ASP A 5 -2.68 9.29 8.35
C ASP A 5 -1.42 8.40 8.31
N LYS A 6 -0.40 8.82 7.55
CA LYS A 6 0.82 8.03 7.35
C LYS A 6 1.61 7.83 8.65
N ALA A 7 1.54 8.77 9.60
CA ALA A 7 2.17 8.61 10.90
C ALA A 7 1.38 7.65 11.79
N VAL A 8 0.05 7.69 11.73
CA VAL A 8 -0.82 6.74 12.46
C VAL A 8 -0.66 5.32 11.92
N TYR A 9 -0.43 5.16 10.62
CA TYR A 9 -0.17 3.85 9.99
C TYR A 9 0.96 3.07 10.68
N ALA A 10 2.01 3.75 11.16
CA ALA A 10 3.12 3.08 11.85
C ALA A 10 2.68 2.37 13.15
N TYR A 11 1.59 2.81 13.77
CA TYR A 11 1.10 2.31 15.05
C TYR A 11 -0.06 1.32 14.93
N VAL A 12 -0.55 1.00 13.73
CA VAL A 12 -1.68 0.07 13.54
C VAL A 12 -1.46 -1.29 14.23
N PRO A 13 -0.27 -1.92 14.19
CA PRO A 13 -0.03 -3.16 14.92
C PRO A 13 -0.20 -2.99 16.44
N ASP A 14 0.31 -1.89 17.01
CA ASP A 14 0.17 -1.60 18.44
C ASP A 14 -1.29 -1.30 18.82
N ILE A 15 -2.03 -0.63 17.93
CA ILE A 15 -3.46 -0.37 18.09
C ILE A 15 -4.24 -1.70 18.13
N ILE A 16 -3.98 -2.62 17.20
CA ILE A 16 -4.60 -3.96 17.18
C ILE A 16 -4.34 -4.68 18.51
N LYS A 17 -3.08 -4.69 18.96
CA LYS A 17 -2.68 -5.33 20.21
C LYS A 17 -3.34 -4.69 21.43
N TYR A 18 -3.40 -3.37 21.48
CA TYR A 18 -3.99 -2.65 22.60
C TYR A 18 -5.51 -2.88 22.72
N TYR A 19 -6.25 -2.82 21.60
CA TYR A 19 -7.72 -2.91 21.64
C TYR A 19 -8.25 -4.34 21.56
N LEU A 20 -7.57 -5.24 20.85
CA LEU A 20 -8.04 -6.62 20.63
C LEU A 20 -7.25 -7.65 21.44
N GLY A 21 -6.07 -7.30 21.97
CA GLY A 21 -5.19 -8.26 22.63
C GLY A 21 -4.57 -9.28 21.67
N GLU A 22 -4.61 -9.00 20.36
CA GLU A 22 -4.21 -9.90 19.29
C GLU A 22 -2.96 -9.38 18.55
N GLU A 23 -2.25 -10.28 17.88
CA GLU A 23 -1.18 -9.90 16.95
C GLU A 23 -1.75 -9.64 15.55
N ALA A 24 -1.19 -8.67 14.83
CA ALA A 24 -1.65 -8.32 13.49
C ALA A 24 -1.46 -9.50 12.52
N ILE A 25 -2.56 -9.99 11.92
CA ILE A 25 -2.53 -11.08 10.93
C ILE A 25 -1.81 -10.64 9.65
N LEU A 26 -2.07 -9.41 9.20
CA LEU A 26 -1.41 -8.81 8.05
C LEU A 26 -0.32 -7.84 8.56
N PRO A 27 0.96 -8.09 8.27
CA PRO A 27 2.02 -7.23 8.74
C PRO A 27 1.99 -5.89 8.01
N ASN A 28 2.20 -4.81 8.75
CA ASN A 28 2.45 -3.51 8.16
C ASN A 28 3.83 -3.46 7.51
N VAL A 29 3.95 -2.59 6.51
CA VAL A 29 5.26 -2.22 5.98
C VAL A 29 6.03 -1.49 7.08
N PRO A 30 7.28 -1.91 7.41
CA PRO A 30 8.10 -1.19 8.38
C PRO A 30 8.18 0.29 8.01
N THR A 31 7.72 1.14 8.92
CA THR A 31 7.60 2.58 8.68
C THR A 31 8.36 3.33 9.75
N TYR A 32 9.43 4.01 9.32
CA TYR A 32 10.25 4.84 10.19
C TYR A 32 9.68 6.26 10.26
N LEU A 33 9.47 6.75 11.48
CA LEU A 33 9.03 8.10 11.76
C LEU A 33 10.25 9.01 11.95
N CYS A 34 10.45 9.98 11.07
CA CYS A 34 11.59 10.90 11.20
C CYS A 34 11.43 11.87 12.40
N SER A 35 10.23 11.93 13.00
CA SER A 35 9.99 12.63 14.26
C SER A 35 10.70 11.98 15.45
N ASP A 36 10.94 10.67 15.42
CA ASP A 36 11.75 9.96 16.42
C ASP A 36 13.24 10.14 16.08
N PRO A 37 14.08 10.65 17.00
CA PRO A 37 15.49 10.92 16.71
C PRO A 37 16.30 9.69 16.30
N LYS A 38 16.04 8.51 16.90
CA LYS A 38 16.78 7.28 16.59
C LYS A 38 16.40 6.73 15.23
N GLN A 39 15.10 6.73 14.93
CA GLN A 39 14.61 6.33 13.61
C GLN A 39 15.08 7.29 12.53
N ARG A 40 15.08 8.60 12.78
CA ARG A 40 15.62 9.61 11.87
C ARG A 40 17.08 9.37 11.54
N GLU A 41 17.91 9.10 12.54
CA GLU A 41 19.33 8.79 12.32
C GLU A 41 19.50 7.56 11.41
N HIS A 42 18.72 6.51 11.66
CA HIS A 42 18.71 5.33 10.79
C HIS A 42 18.30 5.68 9.35
N VAL A 43 17.25 6.50 9.17
CA VAL A 43 16.78 6.93 7.84
C VAL A 43 17.85 7.71 7.10
N LEU A 44 18.45 8.72 7.74
CA LEU A 44 19.48 9.57 7.14
C LEU A 44 20.72 8.75 6.74
N ALA A 45 21.10 7.76 7.56
CA ALA A 45 22.22 6.87 7.27
C ALA A 45 21.95 5.85 6.14
N ASN A 46 20.69 5.66 5.72
CA ASN A 46 20.28 4.64 4.75
C ASN A 46 19.37 5.18 3.64
N LEU A 47 19.46 6.48 3.33
CA LEU A 47 18.62 7.12 2.29
C LEU A 47 18.75 6.44 0.91
N ASP A 48 19.87 5.80 0.62
CA ASP A 48 20.12 5.05 -0.61
C ASP A 48 19.32 3.73 -0.72
N LYS A 49 18.73 3.24 0.39
CA LYS A 49 17.99 1.97 0.46
C LYS A 49 16.50 2.15 0.73
N LEU A 50 16.11 3.35 1.13
CA LEU A 50 14.75 3.65 1.60
C LEU A 50 13.96 4.45 0.57
N VAL A 51 12.64 4.38 0.69
CA VAL A 51 11.70 5.28 0.03
C VAL A 51 11.22 6.28 1.07
N VAL A 52 11.52 7.56 0.87
CA VAL A 52 11.11 8.64 1.79
C VAL A 52 9.90 9.35 1.21
N LYS A 53 8.89 9.59 2.04
CA LYS A 53 7.62 10.20 1.62
C LYS A 53 7.22 11.31 2.59
N PRO A 54 6.61 12.40 2.11
CA PRO A 54 5.98 13.38 2.99
C PRO A 54 4.79 12.74 3.72
N THR A 55 4.55 13.11 4.98
CA THR A 55 3.42 12.62 5.79
C THR A 55 2.10 13.15 5.23
N ASN A 56 2.03 14.45 4.96
CA ASN A 56 0.78 15.17 4.65
C ASN A 56 0.41 15.26 3.16
N GLU A 57 1.28 14.87 2.22
CA GLU A 57 0.98 14.98 0.79
C GLU A 57 0.20 13.78 0.24
N SER A 58 -0.75 14.05 -0.66
CA SER A 58 -1.50 13.04 -1.42
C SER A 58 -0.97 12.94 -2.86
N GLY A 59 -1.05 11.74 -3.46
CA GLY A 59 -0.75 11.55 -4.88
C GLY A 59 0.69 11.19 -5.26
N GLY A 60 1.60 11.02 -4.28
CA GLY A 60 2.96 10.52 -4.53
C GLY A 60 3.96 11.55 -5.04
N TYR A 61 3.62 12.83 -4.95
CA TYR A 61 4.57 13.93 -5.09
C TYR A 61 5.53 13.96 -3.88
N GLY A 62 6.73 14.50 -4.09
CA GLY A 62 7.76 14.61 -3.04
C GLY A 62 8.39 13.30 -2.57
N ILE A 63 8.17 12.18 -3.27
CA ILE A 63 8.76 10.88 -2.91
C ILE A 63 10.21 10.79 -3.39
N LEU A 64 11.14 10.50 -2.47
CA LEU A 64 12.49 10.08 -2.80
C LEU A 64 12.52 8.55 -2.98
N MET A 65 12.89 8.09 -4.16
CA MET A 65 13.18 6.67 -4.42
C MET A 65 14.67 6.43 -4.21
N GLY A 66 15.10 6.23 -2.96
CA GLY A 66 16.51 6.16 -2.55
C GLY A 66 17.44 5.40 -3.50
N PRO A 67 17.14 4.14 -3.85
CA PRO A 67 17.99 3.33 -4.74
C PRO A 67 18.17 3.87 -6.16
N GLN A 68 17.23 4.71 -6.61
CA GLN A 68 17.20 5.29 -7.97
C GLN A 68 17.56 6.79 -7.97
N ALA A 69 17.59 7.42 -6.80
CA ALA A 69 17.87 8.83 -6.64
C ALA A 69 19.37 9.14 -6.77
N SER A 70 19.67 10.29 -7.36
CA SER A 70 21.00 10.88 -7.38
C SER A 70 21.45 11.29 -5.98
N GLN A 71 22.76 11.53 -5.83
CA GLN A 71 23.32 12.01 -4.58
C GLN A 71 22.74 13.37 -4.16
N GLU A 72 22.56 14.29 -5.13
CA GLU A 72 21.98 15.61 -4.90
C GLU A 72 20.54 15.53 -4.38
N GLU A 73 19.71 14.66 -4.96
CA GLU A 73 18.33 14.45 -4.49
C GLU A 73 18.31 13.91 -3.05
N ARG A 74 19.21 12.98 -2.71
CA ARG A 74 19.33 12.44 -1.35
C ARG A 74 19.75 13.51 -0.35
N GLU A 75 20.72 14.35 -0.68
CA GLU A 75 21.18 15.45 0.16
C GLU A 75 20.08 16.50 0.38
N LYS A 76 19.34 16.84 -0.67
CA LYS A 76 18.17 17.72 -0.58
C LYS A 76 17.09 17.15 0.34
N THR A 77 16.78 15.86 0.21
CA THR A 77 15.82 15.20 1.11
C THR A 77 16.34 15.13 2.54
N ALA A 78 17.63 14.86 2.75
CA ALA A 78 18.25 14.87 4.08
C ALA A 78 18.09 16.24 4.77
N ALA A 79 18.40 17.33 4.04
CA ALA A 79 18.22 18.70 4.54
C ALA A 79 16.74 19.00 4.87
N ALA A 80 15.80 18.54 4.05
CA ALA A 80 14.37 18.70 4.30
C ALA A 80 13.90 17.92 5.55
N ILE A 81 14.40 16.70 5.75
CA ILE A 81 14.15 15.90 6.96
C ILE A 81 14.69 16.61 8.20
N HIS A 82 15.90 17.17 8.14
CA HIS A 82 16.49 17.92 9.26
C HIS A 82 15.67 19.15 9.62
N SER A 83 15.15 19.87 8.62
CA SER A 83 14.38 21.10 8.81
C SER A 83 13.04 20.86 9.47
N ASN A 84 12.28 19.85 9.01
CA ASN A 84 10.99 19.51 9.62
C ASN A 84 10.76 17.99 9.67
N PRO A 85 11.32 17.29 10.66
CA PRO A 85 11.31 15.83 10.69
C PRO A 85 9.91 15.19 10.82
N ARG A 86 8.93 15.91 11.35
CA ARG A 86 7.56 15.40 11.52
C ARG A 86 6.82 15.21 10.20
N GLU A 87 7.25 15.93 9.16
CA GLU A 87 6.65 15.87 7.82
C GLU A 87 7.16 14.70 6.98
N TRP A 88 8.00 13.82 7.54
CA TRP A 88 8.63 12.75 6.77
C TRP A 88 8.52 11.39 7.43
N ILE A 89 8.23 10.39 6.60
CA ILE A 89 8.35 8.98 6.93
C ILE A 89 9.26 8.29 5.92
N ALA A 90 9.85 7.17 6.30
CA ALA A 90 10.61 6.33 5.39
C ALA A 90 10.18 4.86 5.50
N GLN A 91 10.22 4.15 4.38
CA GLN A 91 9.87 2.74 4.28
C GLN A 91 10.93 2.02 3.45
N PRO A 92 11.17 0.72 3.66
CA PRO A 92 12.01 -0.06 2.77
C PRO A 92 11.38 -0.09 1.37
N MET A 93 12.22 -0.15 0.33
CA MET A 93 11.72 -0.36 -1.02
C MET A 93 11.09 -1.76 -1.13
N LEU A 94 9.77 -1.80 -1.33
CA LEU A 94 9.04 -3.05 -1.50
C LEU A 94 9.16 -3.55 -2.93
N LYS A 95 9.43 -4.85 -3.07
CA LYS A 95 9.27 -5.56 -4.33
C LYS A 95 7.81 -6.02 -4.42
N LEU A 96 7.04 -5.35 -5.28
CA LEU A 96 5.65 -5.72 -5.56
C LEU A 96 5.62 -7.02 -6.36
N SER A 97 4.63 -7.86 -6.08
CA SER A 97 4.32 -9.01 -6.93
C SER A 97 4.00 -8.57 -8.36
N THR A 98 4.19 -9.47 -9.32
CA THR A 98 3.83 -9.23 -10.72
C THR A 98 2.75 -10.19 -11.18
N VAL A 99 1.90 -9.74 -12.09
CA VAL A 99 0.90 -10.56 -12.78
C VAL A 99 1.13 -10.51 -14.30
N PRO A 100 0.85 -11.60 -15.04
CA PRO A 100 0.89 -11.58 -16.50
C PRO A 100 -0.05 -10.53 -17.06
N THR A 101 0.47 -9.67 -17.93
CA THR A 101 -0.27 -8.58 -18.56
C THR A 101 0.08 -8.54 -20.04
N LEU A 102 -0.95 -8.56 -20.88
CA LEU A 102 -0.80 -8.46 -22.34
C LEU A 102 -0.37 -7.04 -22.70
N ILE A 103 0.80 -6.92 -23.34
CA ILE A 103 1.39 -5.66 -23.79
C ILE A 103 1.73 -5.83 -25.27
N GLY A 104 0.98 -5.17 -26.15
CA GLY A 104 0.99 -5.53 -27.56
C GLY A 104 0.51 -6.97 -27.73
N ASP A 105 1.34 -7.80 -28.36
CA ASP A 105 1.02 -9.21 -28.64
C ASP A 105 1.73 -10.19 -27.68
N GLU A 106 2.41 -9.69 -26.65
CA GLU A 106 3.18 -10.52 -25.70
C GLU A 106 2.67 -10.42 -24.27
N LEU A 107 2.73 -11.54 -23.54
CA LEU A 107 2.47 -11.58 -22.10
C LEU A 107 3.75 -11.24 -21.34
N GLU A 108 3.75 -10.10 -20.65
CA GLU A 108 4.86 -9.68 -19.81
C GLU A 108 4.45 -9.54 -18.34
N PRO A 109 5.38 -9.74 -17.38
CA PRO A 109 5.11 -9.46 -15.98
C PRO A 109 4.98 -7.95 -15.76
N ARG A 110 3.96 -7.54 -15.00
CA ARG A 110 3.74 -6.16 -14.55
C ARG A 110 3.38 -6.12 -13.07
N HIS A 111 3.88 -5.12 -12.35
CA HIS A 111 3.63 -4.97 -10.92
C HIS A 111 2.16 -4.70 -10.64
N VAL A 112 1.66 -5.28 -9.56
CA VAL A 112 0.25 -5.24 -9.17
C VAL A 112 0.09 -4.83 -7.71
N ASP A 113 -1.01 -4.15 -7.41
CA ASP A 113 -1.54 -4.09 -6.04
C ASP A 113 -3.05 -4.39 -6.01
N LEU A 114 -3.51 -4.80 -4.84
CA LEU A 114 -4.91 -5.15 -4.58
C LEU A 114 -5.46 -4.24 -3.49
N ARG A 115 -6.62 -3.64 -3.76
CA ARG A 115 -7.40 -2.90 -2.78
C ARG A 115 -8.71 -3.64 -2.50
N PRO A 116 -8.78 -4.47 -1.44
CA PRO A 116 -10.03 -5.03 -0.97
C PRO A 116 -10.85 -3.96 -0.23
N PHE A 117 -12.12 -4.27 0.00
CA PHE A 117 -13.05 -3.39 0.72
C PHE A 117 -13.69 -4.14 1.89
N VAL A 118 -13.60 -3.55 3.07
CA VAL A 118 -14.26 -4.04 4.30
C VAL A 118 -15.42 -3.10 4.61
N LEU A 119 -16.61 -3.67 4.76
CA LEU A 119 -17.83 -2.96 5.12
C LEU A 119 -18.07 -3.17 6.62
N CYS A 120 -18.13 -2.07 7.37
CA CYS A 120 -18.38 -2.10 8.81
C CYS A 120 -19.79 -1.56 9.10
N GLY A 121 -20.70 -2.43 9.52
CA GLY A 121 -22.05 -2.09 9.96
C GLY A 121 -22.36 -2.73 11.32
N LYS A 122 -23.53 -3.34 11.46
CA LYS A 122 -23.81 -4.23 12.61
C LYS A 122 -22.85 -5.41 12.66
N GLU A 123 -22.42 -5.86 11.49
CA GLU A 123 -21.43 -6.91 11.28
C GLU A 123 -20.32 -6.37 10.38
N ILE A 124 -19.13 -6.99 10.46
CA ILE A 124 -17.99 -6.70 9.60
C ILE A 124 -18.03 -7.69 8.43
N TYR A 125 -18.07 -7.18 7.21
CA TYR A 125 -18.09 -7.98 5.99
C TYR A 125 -16.95 -7.62 5.06
N VAL A 126 -16.16 -8.61 4.65
CA VAL A 126 -15.09 -8.43 3.67
C VAL A 126 -15.62 -8.85 2.30
N MET A 127 -15.64 -7.92 1.34
CA MET A 127 -16.10 -8.21 -0.01
C MET A 127 -15.17 -9.24 -0.68
N PRO A 128 -15.70 -10.33 -1.28
CA PRO A 128 -14.90 -11.34 -1.98
C PRO A 128 -14.44 -10.82 -3.35
N GLY A 129 -13.56 -9.82 -3.33
CA GLY A 129 -13.05 -9.13 -4.50
C GLY A 129 -12.31 -7.85 -4.11
N GLY A 130 -12.04 -7.00 -5.09
CA GLY A 130 -11.37 -5.72 -4.87
C GLY A 130 -10.92 -5.08 -6.16
N LEU A 131 -10.39 -3.88 -6.03
CA LEU A 131 -9.77 -3.18 -7.14
C LEU A 131 -8.32 -3.65 -7.28
N THR A 132 -8.04 -4.42 -8.33
CA THR A 132 -6.66 -4.76 -8.72
C THR A 132 -6.14 -3.73 -9.70
N ARG A 133 -4.98 -3.12 -9.41
CA ARG A 133 -4.33 -2.14 -10.28
C ARG A 133 -2.99 -2.66 -10.77
N VAL A 134 -2.63 -2.31 -12.01
CA VAL A 134 -1.42 -2.81 -12.66
C VAL A 134 -0.62 -1.65 -13.24
N ALA A 135 0.70 -1.65 -13.00
CA ALA A 135 1.62 -0.70 -13.61
C ALA A 135 1.93 -1.15 -15.05
N LEU A 136 1.37 -0.48 -16.07
CA LEU A 136 1.49 -0.92 -17.47
C LEU A 136 2.89 -0.68 -18.06
N ARG A 137 3.57 0.37 -17.60
CA ARG A 137 4.95 0.69 -18.03
C ARG A 137 5.92 -0.36 -17.48
N LYS A 138 6.75 -0.93 -18.36
CA LYS A 138 7.75 -1.94 -18.01
C LYS A 138 8.67 -1.44 -16.88
N GLY A 139 8.81 -2.24 -15.83
CA GLY A 139 9.63 -1.93 -14.65
C GLY A 139 9.08 -0.84 -13.73
N SER A 140 7.90 -0.26 -14.02
CA SER A 140 7.28 0.75 -13.15
C SER A 140 6.63 0.11 -11.94
N MET A 141 6.81 0.73 -10.79
CA MET A 141 6.12 0.41 -9.53
C MET A 141 4.85 1.26 -9.33
N VAL A 142 4.62 2.20 -10.23
CA VAL A 142 3.50 3.15 -10.16
C VAL A 142 2.27 2.52 -10.79
N VAL A 143 1.34 2.08 -9.95
CA VAL A 143 0.05 1.48 -10.35
C VAL A 143 -1.09 2.51 -10.41
N ASN A 144 -0.80 3.78 -10.13
CA ASN A 144 -1.83 4.82 -10.09
C ASN A 144 -2.39 5.10 -11.50
N SER A 145 -3.71 5.11 -11.64
CA SER A 145 -4.40 5.27 -12.94
C SER A 145 -4.12 6.64 -13.56
N SER A 146 -3.96 7.69 -12.75
CA SER A 146 -3.59 9.03 -13.23
C SER A 146 -2.20 9.10 -13.87
N GLN A 147 -1.38 8.06 -13.71
CA GLN A 147 -0.01 7.97 -14.24
C GLN A 147 0.17 6.75 -15.16
N GLY A 148 -0.91 6.33 -15.82
CA GLY A 148 -0.87 5.24 -16.81
C GLY A 148 -1.00 3.84 -16.22
N GLY A 149 -1.55 3.71 -15.01
CA GLY A 149 -1.94 2.43 -14.43
C GLY A 149 -3.22 1.87 -15.05
N GLY A 150 -3.27 0.55 -15.24
CA GLY A 150 -4.46 -0.19 -15.65
C GLY A 150 -5.16 -0.85 -14.47
N SER A 151 -6.28 -1.53 -14.74
CA SER A 151 -6.96 -2.37 -13.74
C SER A 151 -7.19 -3.78 -14.28
N LYS A 152 -7.38 -4.74 -13.37
CA LYS A 152 -7.76 -6.11 -13.67
C LYS A 152 -8.90 -6.54 -12.75
N ASP A 153 -9.65 -7.53 -13.20
CA ASP A 153 -10.63 -8.21 -12.35
C ASP A 153 -9.91 -9.05 -11.28
N THR A 154 -10.52 -9.19 -10.11
CA THR A 154 -9.98 -9.94 -8.97
C THR A 154 -10.89 -11.13 -8.68
N TRP A 155 -10.45 -12.32 -9.08
CA TRP A 155 -11.23 -13.54 -8.85
C TRP A 155 -10.85 -14.19 -7.53
N ILE A 156 -11.81 -14.22 -6.60
CA ILE A 156 -11.72 -15.02 -5.38
C ILE A 156 -12.42 -16.34 -5.62
N LEU A 157 -11.66 -17.43 -5.66
CA LEU A 157 -12.21 -18.76 -5.90
C LEU A 157 -13.00 -19.21 -4.67
N ARG A 158 -14.21 -19.74 -4.89
CA ARG A 158 -14.95 -20.44 -3.84
C ARG A 158 -14.25 -21.76 -3.60
N ASN A 159 -13.58 -21.90 -2.45
CA ASN A 159 -13.17 -23.23 -1.99
C ASN A 159 -14.44 -24.07 -1.82
N GLY A 160 -14.45 -25.32 -2.28
CA GLY A 160 -15.62 -26.21 -2.33
C GLY A 160 -16.26 -26.59 -0.99
N GLN A 161 -16.05 -25.80 0.06
CA GLN A 161 -16.78 -25.84 1.32
C GLN A 161 -17.88 -24.78 1.24
N SER A 162 -19.10 -25.22 0.98
CA SER A 162 -20.28 -24.38 1.12
C SER A 162 -20.40 -23.87 2.55
N HIS A 163 -20.11 -22.58 2.79
CA HIS A 163 -20.65 -21.91 3.97
C HIS A 163 -22.19 -21.92 3.85
N PRO A 164 -22.93 -22.49 4.82
CA PRO A 164 -24.36 -22.73 4.69
C PRO A 164 -25.23 -21.46 4.76
N GLU A 165 -24.66 -20.25 4.84
CA GLU A 165 -25.43 -19.01 5.04
C GLU A 165 -25.41 -18.00 3.87
N MET A 166 -24.81 -18.32 2.72
CA MET A 166 -24.95 -17.49 1.52
C MET A 166 -26.15 -17.92 0.65
N ASN A 167 -27.35 -17.97 1.24
CA ASN A 167 -28.59 -18.27 0.51
C ASN A 167 -29.58 -17.10 0.40
N HIS A 168 -29.15 -15.86 0.71
CA HIS A 168 -30.02 -14.68 0.58
C HIS A 168 -29.73 -13.78 -0.63
N ALA A 169 -28.67 -14.04 -1.41
CA ALA A 169 -28.38 -13.25 -2.62
C ALA A 169 -28.89 -13.89 -3.93
N SER A 170 -29.42 -15.12 -3.90
CA SER A 170 -29.94 -15.79 -5.09
C SER A 170 -31.38 -15.37 -5.46
N ALA A 171 -32.10 -14.69 -4.58
CA ALA A 171 -33.50 -14.32 -4.83
C ALA A 171 -33.68 -13.01 -5.62
N ALA A 172 -32.60 -12.24 -5.86
CA ALA A 172 -32.68 -10.93 -6.52
C ALA A 172 -32.33 -10.96 -8.02
N LEU A 173 -31.92 -12.10 -8.57
CA LEU A 173 -31.54 -12.26 -9.97
C LEU A 173 -32.53 -13.09 -10.80
N GLU A 174 -33.62 -13.58 -10.20
CA GLU A 174 -34.71 -14.27 -10.91
C GLU A 174 -35.90 -13.36 -11.24
N SER A 175 -35.78 -12.05 -11.01
CA SER A 175 -36.84 -11.06 -11.29
C SER A 175 -36.42 -9.96 -12.27
N PHE A 176 -35.71 -10.34 -13.34
CA PHE A 176 -35.63 -9.58 -14.59
C PHE A 176 -35.67 -10.53 -15.79
#